data_AF-A0A317JY66-F1
#
_entry.id   AF-A0A317JY66-F1
#
_cell.length_a   1.000
_cell.length_b   1.000
_cell.length_c   1.000
_cell.angle_alpha   90.00
_cell.angle_beta   90.00
_cell.angle_gamma   90.00
#
_symmetry.space_group_name_H-M   'P 1'
#
loop_
_entity.id
_entity.type
_entity.pdbx_description
1 polymer ?
#
loop_
_entity_poly.entity_id
_entity_poly.type
_entity_poly.pdbx_seq_one_letter_code
_entity_poly.pdbx_strand_id
1 'polypeptide(L)'
;MSDFYVSLIPTDVNWQPTSKAAAEAEAYVRRVFPDPDGVQQDVTVEFYDRITAVDAGENIQRITCPRCDHDIPLDWYEDLIEQTEGEFDSPNVTVPCCDTAAGLDALKFDWPSGFARFEIAVANPVRGEYEFTADEVGAVAAILGHPLRQILAHI
;
A
#
# COMPACT_ATOMS: atom_id res chain seq x y z
N MET A 1 -6.35 1.42 19.81
CA MET A 1 -4.98 1.98 19.74
C MET A 1 -4.77 2.19 18.28
N SER A 2 -4.48 3.41 17.86
CA SER A 2 -4.29 3.67 16.44
C SER A 2 -2.85 3.38 16.07
N ASP A 3 -2.64 2.66 14.99
CA ASP A 3 -1.32 2.41 14.43
C ASP A 3 -1.13 3.24 13.17
N PHE A 4 0.08 3.76 13.01
CA PHE A 4 0.48 4.48 11.81
C PHE A 4 1.45 3.62 11.02
N TYR A 5 1.18 3.42 9.73
CA TYR A 5 2.06 2.68 8.84
C TYR A 5 2.57 3.56 7.72
N VAL A 6 3.84 3.36 7.37
CA VAL A 6 4.40 3.81 6.10
C VAL A 6 4.84 2.59 5.31
N SER A 7 4.22 2.39 4.15
CA SER A 7 4.38 1.19 3.34
C SER A 7 4.91 1.54 1.96
N LEU A 8 5.74 0.67 1.39
CA LEU A 8 6.11 0.70 -0.01
C LEU A 8 5.56 -0.54 -0.71
N ILE A 9 4.78 -0.30 -1.77
CA ILE A 9 4.20 -1.34 -2.61
C ILE A 9 4.64 -1.20 -4.07
N PRO A 10 4.76 -2.30 -4.83
CA PRO A 10 4.97 -2.26 -6.28
C PRO A 10 3.87 -1.49 -7.00
N THR A 11 4.21 -0.78 -8.07
CA THR A 11 3.21 -0.11 -8.93
C THR A 11 2.46 -1.07 -9.87
N ASP A 12 2.86 -2.34 -9.93
CA ASP A 12 2.16 -3.42 -10.62
C ASP A 12 1.59 -4.36 -9.55
N VAL A 13 0.27 -4.44 -9.48
CA VAL A 13 -0.45 -5.19 -8.44
C VAL A 13 -0.12 -6.68 -8.41
N ASN A 14 0.32 -7.26 -9.54
CA ASN A 14 0.62 -8.69 -9.63
C ASN A 14 2.08 -9.03 -9.35
N TRP A 15 2.94 -8.01 -9.26
CA TRP A 15 4.38 -8.19 -9.16
C TRP A 15 4.81 -8.55 -7.73
N GLN A 16 5.81 -9.43 -7.64
CA GLN A 16 6.52 -9.74 -6.39
C GLN A 16 8.03 -9.80 -6.66
N PRO A 17 8.86 -9.42 -5.67
CA PRO A 17 10.30 -9.57 -5.77
C PRO A 17 10.73 -11.03 -5.55
N THR A 18 12.01 -11.31 -5.82
CA THR A 18 12.63 -12.52 -5.27
C THR A 18 12.85 -12.37 -3.77
N SER A 19 12.84 -13.49 -3.01
CA SER A 19 13.10 -13.47 -1.56
C SER A 19 14.45 -12.82 -1.21
N LYS A 20 15.45 -12.95 -2.09
CA LYS A 20 16.76 -12.29 -1.92
C LYS A 20 16.64 -10.77 -2.00
N ALA A 21 15.96 -10.26 -3.03
CA ALA A 21 15.78 -8.81 -3.21
C ALA A 21 14.93 -8.22 -2.07
N ALA A 22 13.91 -8.94 -1.60
CA ALA A 22 13.11 -8.53 -0.45
C ALA A 22 13.94 -8.43 0.84
N ALA A 23 14.79 -9.43 1.12
CA ALA A 23 15.69 -9.38 2.29
C ALA A 23 16.72 -8.24 2.20
N GLU A 24 17.24 -7.96 1.00
CA GLU A 24 18.14 -6.81 0.78
C GLU A 24 17.42 -5.47 0.98
N ALA A 25 16.16 -5.37 0.53
CA ALA A 25 15.32 -4.19 0.73
C ALA A 25 14.98 -3.99 2.21
N GLU A 26 14.61 -5.06 2.93
CA GLU A 26 14.37 -5.02 4.38
C GLU A 26 15.58 -4.51 5.15
N ALA A 27 16.77 -5.03 4.84
CA ALA A 27 18.01 -4.60 5.46
C ALA A 27 18.34 -3.12 5.18
N TYR A 28 17.92 -2.60 4.03
CA TYR A 28 18.02 -1.18 3.73
C TYR A 28 17.01 -0.37 4.55
N VAL A 29 15.73 -0.77 4.58
CA VAL A 29 14.67 -0.08 5.32
C VAL A 29 15.00 -0.02 6.81
N ARG A 30 15.44 -1.11 7.44
CA ARG A 30 15.87 -1.13 8.86
C ARG A 30 17.04 -0.19 9.17
N ARG A 31 17.86 0.16 8.17
CA ARG A 31 18.95 1.14 8.34
C ARG A 31 18.44 2.58 8.26
N VAL A 32 17.47 2.81 7.38
CA VAL A 32 16.82 4.11 7.16
C VAL A 32 15.85 4.47 8.30
N PHE A 33 15.27 3.44 8.91
CA PHE A 33 14.40 3.48 10.07
C PHE A 33 15.10 2.76 11.23
N PRO A 34 16.10 3.37 11.88
CA PRO A 34 16.77 2.73 13.00
C PRO A 34 15.82 2.61 14.19
N ASP A 35 15.76 1.44 14.81
CA ASP A 35 15.10 1.24 16.10
C ASP A 35 16.16 1.00 17.20
N PRO A 36 16.74 2.07 17.77
CA PRO A 36 17.83 1.95 18.73
C PRO A 36 17.41 1.28 20.04
N ASP A 37 16.12 1.34 20.40
CA ASP A 37 15.59 0.80 21.65
C ASP A 37 14.84 -0.53 21.44
N GLY A 38 14.37 -0.84 20.22
CA GLY A 38 13.78 -2.13 19.86
C GLY A 38 12.34 -2.31 20.35
N VAL A 39 11.61 -1.23 20.66
CA VAL A 39 10.35 -1.32 21.43
C VAL A 39 9.14 -0.63 20.77
N GLN A 40 9.32 0.22 19.75
CA GLN A 40 8.19 0.99 19.18
C GLN A 40 7.95 0.78 17.69
N GLN A 41 8.99 0.40 16.95
CA GLN A 41 8.92 0.32 15.51
C GLN A 41 9.03 -1.14 15.06
N ASP A 42 8.16 -1.55 14.15
CA ASP A 42 8.34 -2.83 13.46
C ASP A 42 8.51 -2.62 11.96
N VAL A 43 9.38 -3.42 11.35
CA VAL A 43 9.54 -3.46 9.89
C VAL A 43 9.07 -4.83 9.45
N THR A 44 7.99 -4.87 8.67
CA THR A 44 7.40 -6.10 8.15
C THR A 44 7.63 -6.19 6.65
N VAL A 45 7.75 -7.42 6.15
CA VAL A 45 7.85 -7.74 4.74
C VAL A 45 6.86 -8.84 4.45
N GLU A 46 5.85 -8.53 3.65
CA GLU A 46 4.75 -9.43 3.37
C GLU A 46 4.73 -9.83 1.90
N PHE A 47 4.46 -11.10 1.66
CA PHE A 47 4.22 -11.68 0.35
C PHE A 47 2.79 -12.23 0.33
N TYR A 48 1.94 -11.63 -0.48
CA TYR A 48 0.54 -12.05 -0.57
C TYR A 48 0.32 -13.00 -1.74
N ASP A 49 -0.38 -14.10 -1.46
CA ASP A 49 -0.78 -15.06 -2.49
C ASP A 49 -1.77 -14.44 -3.48
N ARG A 50 -2.68 -13.58 -2.99
CA ARG A 50 -3.68 -12.82 -3.76
C ARG A 50 -3.34 -11.33 -3.77
N ILE A 51 -3.99 -10.56 -4.65
CA ILE A 51 -3.85 -9.10 -4.64
C ILE A 51 -4.48 -8.59 -3.34
N THR A 52 -3.73 -7.88 -2.51
CA THR A 52 -4.18 -7.39 -1.21
C THR A 52 -4.28 -5.87 -1.21
N ALA A 53 -5.33 -5.33 -0.60
CA ALA A 53 -5.48 -3.90 -0.36
C ALA A 53 -4.41 -3.41 0.61
N VAL A 54 -3.67 -2.38 0.20
CA VAL A 54 -2.72 -1.63 1.03
C VAL A 54 -3.13 -0.19 0.90
N ASP A 55 -4.03 0.23 1.77
CA ASP A 55 -4.71 1.51 1.67
C ASP A 55 -4.47 2.41 2.87
N ALA A 56 -4.97 3.62 2.72
CA ALA A 56 -4.77 4.72 3.63
C ALA A 56 -5.58 4.65 4.94
N GLY A 57 -6.41 3.61 5.10
CA GLY A 57 -7.29 3.45 6.25
C GLY A 57 -8.22 4.65 6.44
N GLU A 58 -8.28 5.15 7.68
CA GLU A 58 -9.14 6.28 8.07
C GLU A 58 -8.82 7.59 7.32
N ASN A 59 -7.67 7.69 6.65
CA ASN A 59 -7.31 8.88 5.88
C ASN A 59 -8.04 8.98 4.54
N ILE A 60 -8.68 7.91 4.04
CA ILE A 60 -9.43 7.96 2.79
C ILE A 60 -10.72 8.76 3.03
N GLN A 61 -10.87 9.89 2.36
CA GLN A 61 -12.09 10.70 2.44
C GLN A 61 -12.83 10.75 1.11
N ARG A 62 -12.19 10.32 0.01
CA ARG A 62 -12.81 10.34 -1.31
C ARG A 62 -12.17 9.33 -2.26
N ILE A 63 -13.05 8.63 -2.98
CA ILE A 63 -12.67 7.77 -4.11
C ILE A 63 -13.41 8.27 -5.34
N THR A 64 -12.70 8.47 -6.44
CA THR A 64 -13.30 8.91 -7.71
C THR A 64 -13.11 7.85 -8.80
N CYS A 65 -14.17 7.63 -9.56
CA CYS A 65 -14.18 6.67 -10.65
C CYS A 65 -13.29 7.12 -11.82
N PRO A 66 -12.39 6.27 -12.34
CA PRO A 66 -11.58 6.60 -13.51
C PRO A 66 -12.37 6.57 -14.84
N ARG A 67 -13.63 6.12 -14.84
CA ARG A 67 -14.46 5.98 -16.04
C ARG A 67 -15.41 7.15 -16.25
N CYS A 68 -16.07 7.62 -15.19
CA CYS A 68 -17.08 8.67 -15.26
C CYS A 68 -16.75 9.90 -14.41
N ASP A 69 -15.61 9.91 -13.70
CA ASP A 69 -15.14 10.96 -12.80
C ASP A 69 -16.12 11.35 -11.67
N HIS A 70 -17.16 10.55 -11.43
CA HIS A 70 -18.05 10.70 -10.28
C HIS A 70 -17.43 10.03 -9.05
N ASP A 71 -17.88 10.49 -7.88
CA ASP A 71 -17.49 9.91 -6.60
C ASP A 71 -18.06 8.49 -6.48
N ILE A 72 -17.19 7.60 -6.02
CA ILE A 72 -17.56 6.26 -5.59
C ILE A 72 -17.88 6.36 -4.10
N PRO A 73 -19.05 5.86 -3.65
CA PRO A 73 -19.40 5.85 -2.23
C PRO A 73 -18.34 5.11 -1.39
N LEU A 74 -17.94 5.67 -0.24
CA LEU A 74 -16.96 5.05 0.64
C LEU A 74 -17.49 3.78 1.31
N ASP A 75 -18.78 3.76 1.65
CA ASP A 75 -19.48 2.57 2.18
C ASP A 75 -19.41 1.39 1.20
N TRP A 76 -19.51 1.63 -0.11
CA TRP A 76 -19.29 0.58 -1.11
C TRP A 76 -17.85 0.03 -1.06
N TYR A 77 -16.85 0.89 -0.83
CA TYR A 77 -15.46 0.45 -0.74
C TYR A 77 -15.21 -0.34 0.55
N GLU A 78 -15.71 0.16 1.69
CA GLU A 78 -15.66 -0.53 2.98
C GLU A 78 -16.32 -1.92 2.89
N ASP A 79 -17.53 -1.99 2.33
CA ASP A 79 -18.26 -3.24 2.09
C ASP A 79 -17.47 -4.19 1.17
N LEU A 80 -16.81 -3.66 0.13
CA LEU A 80 -15.97 -4.44 -0.78
C LEU A 80 -14.78 -5.04 -0.04
N ILE A 81 -14.08 -4.26 0.77
CA ILE A 81 -12.94 -4.71 1.56
C ILE A 81 -13.38 -5.74 2.59
N GLU A 82 -14.48 -5.52 3.31
CA GLU A 82 -15.01 -6.48 4.29
C GLU A 82 -15.39 -7.81 3.62
N GLN A 83 -16.11 -7.78 2.50
CA GLN A 83 -16.56 -9.00 1.81
C GLN A 83 -15.41 -9.81 1.19
N THR A 84 -14.34 -9.13 0.79
CA THR A 84 -13.17 -9.77 0.18
C THR A 84 -12.06 -10.08 1.18
N GLU A 85 -12.25 -9.66 2.44
CA GLU A 85 -11.19 -9.63 3.45
C GLU A 85 -9.95 -8.84 2.95
N GLY A 86 -10.16 -7.87 2.06
CA GLY A 86 -9.10 -7.10 1.39
C GLY A 86 -8.33 -7.87 0.30
N GLU A 87 -8.73 -9.08 -0.06
CA GLU A 87 -8.00 -9.96 -0.99
C GLU A 87 -8.78 -10.25 -2.29
N PHE A 88 -8.08 -10.15 -3.43
CA PHE A 88 -8.68 -10.20 -4.76
C PHE A 88 -7.95 -11.18 -5.70
N ASP A 89 -8.72 -12.00 -6.42
CA ASP A 89 -8.20 -12.86 -7.49
C ASP A 89 -8.02 -12.10 -8.81
N SER A 90 -8.66 -10.94 -8.95
CA SER A 90 -8.64 -10.09 -10.13
C SER A 90 -8.62 -8.63 -9.71
N PRO A 91 -7.83 -7.77 -10.38
CA PRO A 91 -7.84 -6.35 -10.08
C PRO A 91 -9.10 -5.63 -10.60
N ASN A 92 -9.96 -6.29 -11.39
CA ASN A 92 -11.14 -5.64 -11.95
C ASN A 92 -12.35 -5.76 -11.01
N VAL A 93 -13.00 -4.62 -10.77
CA VAL A 93 -14.27 -4.49 -10.05
C VAL A 93 -15.29 -3.70 -10.87
N THR A 94 -16.57 -3.95 -10.62
CA THR A 94 -17.65 -3.13 -11.19
C THR A 94 -17.99 -2.02 -10.22
N VAL A 95 -17.77 -0.76 -10.62
CA VAL A 95 -18.04 0.39 -9.76
C VAL A 95 -19.53 0.76 -9.76
N PRO A 96 -20.11 1.19 -8.63
CA PRO A 96 -21.55 1.41 -8.48
C PRO A 96 -22.05 2.70 -9.13
N CYS A 97 -21.15 3.64 -9.42
CA CYS A 97 -21.51 4.95 -9.98
C CYS A 97 -21.91 4.89 -11.47
N CYS A 98 -21.43 3.90 -12.23
CA CYS A 98 -21.69 3.80 -13.66
C CYS A 98 -21.71 2.37 -14.22
N ASP A 99 -21.81 1.36 -13.34
CA ASP A 99 -21.91 -0.07 -13.68
C ASP A 99 -20.83 -0.56 -14.68
N THR A 100 -19.65 0.03 -14.62
CA THR A 100 -18.56 -0.24 -15.57
C THR A 100 -17.39 -0.90 -14.85
N ALA A 101 -16.70 -1.80 -15.54
CA ALA A 101 -15.47 -2.40 -15.03
C ALA A 101 -14.33 -1.35 -14.92
N ALA A 102 -13.69 -1.33 -13.75
CA ALA A 102 -12.49 -0.54 -13.47
C ALA A 102 -11.45 -1.41 -12.74
N GLY A 103 -10.17 -1.13 -12.96
CA GLY A 103 -9.11 -1.70 -12.14
C GLY A 103 -9.10 -1.04 -10.77
N LEU A 104 -8.90 -1.84 -9.72
CA LEU A 104 -8.71 -1.41 -8.33
C LEU A 104 -7.55 -0.40 -8.23
N ASP A 105 -6.45 -0.67 -8.93
CA ASP A 105 -5.27 0.19 -9.04
C ASP A 105 -5.49 1.48 -9.84
N ALA A 106 -6.60 1.56 -10.59
CA ALA A 106 -7.00 2.73 -11.35
C ALA A 106 -8.02 3.63 -10.61
N LEU A 107 -8.55 3.17 -9.47
CA LEU A 107 -9.40 4.01 -8.62
C LEU A 107 -8.59 5.21 -8.11
N LYS A 108 -9.21 6.39 -8.12
CA LYS A 108 -8.54 7.64 -7.73
C LYS A 108 -8.86 7.93 -6.27
N PHE A 109 -8.00 7.52 -5.37
CA PHE A 109 -8.07 7.87 -3.95
C PHE A 109 -7.50 9.28 -3.74
N ASP A 110 -8.07 10.01 -2.78
CA ASP A 110 -7.56 11.33 -2.38
C ASP A 110 -6.33 11.24 -1.46
N TRP A 111 -6.17 10.13 -0.75
CA TRP A 111 -4.92 9.73 -0.11
C TRP A 111 -4.22 8.61 -0.87
N PRO A 112 -2.87 8.50 -0.80
CA PRO A 112 -2.16 7.42 -1.47
C PRO A 112 -2.64 6.06 -0.96
N SER A 113 -3.30 5.30 -1.83
CA SER A 113 -3.75 3.92 -1.60
C SER A 113 -3.34 3.04 -2.78
N GLY A 114 -3.36 1.72 -2.59
CA GLY A 114 -3.12 0.79 -3.67
C GLY A 114 -3.42 -0.66 -3.32
N PHE A 115 -3.00 -1.52 -4.22
CA PHE A 115 -3.21 -2.96 -4.14
C PHE A 115 -1.92 -3.63 -4.59
N ALA A 116 -1.50 -4.69 -3.91
CA ALA A 116 -0.23 -5.32 -4.21
C ALA A 116 -0.18 -6.78 -3.76
N ARG A 117 0.82 -7.49 -4.27
CA ARG A 117 1.19 -8.83 -3.80
C ARG A 117 2.46 -8.86 -2.97
N PHE A 118 3.04 -7.69 -2.72
CA PHE A 118 4.21 -7.50 -1.90
C PHE A 118 4.12 -6.15 -1.19
N GLU A 119 4.48 -6.13 0.09
CA GLU A 119 4.55 -4.92 0.89
C GLU A 119 5.80 -4.96 1.77
N ILE A 120 6.45 -3.81 1.91
CA ILE A 120 7.36 -3.56 3.02
C ILE A 120 6.82 -2.37 3.81
N ALA A 121 6.56 -2.57 5.09
CA ALA A 121 5.92 -1.58 5.94
C ALA A 121 6.76 -1.28 7.18
N VAL A 122 6.64 -0.05 7.67
CA VAL A 122 7.19 0.36 8.96
C VAL A 122 6.03 0.83 9.84
N ALA A 123 5.78 0.10 10.93
CA ALA A 123 4.80 0.45 11.93
C ALA A 123 5.40 1.49 12.89
N ASN A 124 4.67 2.57 13.16
CA ASN A 124 4.99 3.61 14.14
C ASN A 124 6.47 4.07 14.08
N PRO A 125 6.96 4.54 12.91
CA PRO A 125 8.36 4.87 12.69
C PRO A 125 8.87 5.95 13.64
N VAL A 126 10.04 5.72 14.23
CA VAL A 126 10.65 6.62 15.22
C VAL A 126 11.75 7.46 14.57
N ARG A 127 11.35 8.38 13.67
CA ARG A 127 12.23 9.36 13.02
C ARG A 127 11.56 10.72 12.85
N GLY A 128 12.33 11.75 12.49
CA GLY A 128 11.85 13.13 12.40
C GLY A 128 10.78 13.36 11.33
N GLU A 129 10.94 12.74 10.16
CA GLU A 129 9.92 12.66 9.11
C GLU A 129 9.54 11.19 8.94
N TYR A 130 8.29 10.81 9.22
CA TYR A 130 7.88 9.41 9.22
C TYR A 130 7.84 8.78 7.82
N GLU A 131 7.75 9.59 6.77
CA GLU A 131 7.71 9.15 5.37
C GLU A 131 9.10 8.73 4.86
N PHE A 132 9.12 7.85 3.87
CA PHE A 132 10.25 7.68 2.98
C PHE A 132 10.41 8.94 2.11
N THR A 133 11.62 9.45 2.05
CA THR A 133 12.02 10.45 1.05
C THR A 133 12.07 9.83 -0.34
N ALA A 134 12.02 10.66 -1.38
CA ALA A 134 12.10 10.19 -2.78
C ALA A 134 13.38 9.38 -3.07
N ASP A 135 14.51 9.75 -2.46
CA ASP A 135 15.78 9.02 -2.60
C ASP A 135 15.73 7.64 -1.93
N GLU A 136 15.09 7.55 -0.76
CA GLU A 136 14.90 6.29 -0.05
C GLU A 136 13.96 5.35 -0.84
N VAL A 137 12.85 5.86 -1.37
CA VAL A 137 11.96 5.10 -2.28
C VAL A 137 12.74 4.63 -3.52
N GLY A 138 13.54 5.51 -4.13
CA GLY A 138 14.36 5.18 -5.29
C GLY A 138 15.39 4.08 -5.02
N ALA A 139 16.01 4.10 -3.83
CA ALA A 139 16.95 3.06 -3.41
C ALA A 139 16.28 1.71 -3.22
N VAL A 140 15.12 1.66 -2.54
CA VAL A 140 14.34 0.42 -2.37
C VAL A 140 13.88 -0.10 -3.73
N ALA A 141 13.38 0.78 -4.61
CA ALA A 141 12.95 0.42 -5.96
C ALA A 141 14.11 -0.17 -6.79
N ALA A 142 15.32 0.36 -6.65
CA ALA A 142 16.51 -0.16 -7.32
C ALA A 142 16.92 -1.56 -6.80
N ILE A 143 16.80 -1.79 -5.48
CA ILE A 143 17.06 -3.11 -4.87
C ILE A 143 16.04 -4.14 -5.35
N LEU A 144 14.76 -3.78 -5.34
CA LEU A 144 13.66 -4.64 -5.75
C LEU A 144 13.60 -4.84 -7.27
N GLY A 145 14.13 -3.90 -8.05
CA GLY A 145 14.08 -3.92 -9.51
C GLY A 145 12.71 -3.54 -10.07
N HIS A 146 11.89 -2.81 -9.31
CA HIS A 146 10.55 -2.41 -9.70
C HIS A 146 10.17 -1.04 -9.10
N PRO A 147 9.45 -0.17 -9.84
CA PRO A 147 8.92 1.08 -9.28
C PRO A 147 7.97 0.84 -8.11
N LEU A 148 8.00 1.74 -7.14
CA LEU A 148 7.21 1.65 -5.92
C LEU A 148 6.32 2.86 -5.73
N ARG A 149 5.26 2.68 -4.95
CA ARG A 149 4.40 3.72 -4.42
C ARG A 149 4.47 3.67 -2.89
N GLN A 150 4.55 4.84 -2.27
CA GLN A 150 4.39 4.98 -0.83
C GLN A 150 2.92 5.11 -0.47
N ILE A 151 2.49 4.32 0.50
CA ILE A 151 1.19 4.37 1.17
C ILE A 151 1.45 4.81 2.60
N LEU A 152 0.68 5.79 3.05
CA LEU A 152 0.62 6.16 4.45
C LEU A 152 -0.71 5.63 4.94
N ALA A 153 -0.79 5.05 6.13
CA ALA A 153 -2.04 4.53 6.66
C ALA A 153 -2.20 4.88 8.14
N HIS A 154 -3.46 5.10 8.53
CA HIS A 154 -3.89 5.28 9.91
C HIS A 154 -5.06 4.33 10.14
N ILE A 155 -4.90 3.43 11.10
CA ILE A 155 -5.80 2.30 11.39
C ILE A 155 -6.08 2.26 12.89
#